data_AF-A0A954GK56-F1
#
_entry.id   AF-A0A954GK56-F1
#
_cell.length_a   1.000
_cell.length_b   1.000
_cell.length_c   1.000
_cell.angle_alpha   90.00
_cell.angle_beta   90.00
_cell.angle_gamma   90.00
#
_symmetry.space_group_name_H-M   'P 1'
#
loop_
_entity.id
_entity.type
_entity.pdbx_description
1 polymer ?
#
loop_
_entity_poly.entity_id
_entity_poly.type
_entity_poly.pdbx_seq_one_letter_code
_entity_poly.pdbx_strand_id
1 'polypeptide(L)'
;MESVEEQNVAPSTAAREAYFVDFALAMREKVNLPLMVTGRFRTRAAMDYAIESGAADVIGIARPLCYVTDGPLQLLNGLTELPRKEEDLALIPSSLGFLKRLQLLKAVDNFAAIYWFYAQLYSLGRTGRTNPGLSVFAALREVEGTHKRLLAARARSRC
;
A
#
# COMPACT_ATOMS: atom_id res chain seq x y z
N MET A 1 -19.79 -0.58 -21.07
CA MET A 1 -19.10 0.27 -22.04
C MET A 1 -17.83 0.72 -21.36
N GLU A 2 -16.76 -0.04 -21.57
CA GLU A 2 -15.44 0.29 -21.05
C GLU A 2 -14.76 1.16 -22.11
N SER A 3 -14.62 2.45 -21.81
CA SER A 3 -13.67 3.35 -22.48
C SER A 3 -13.64 4.70 -21.75
N VAL A 4 -12.69 4.87 -20.83
CA VAL A 4 -12.10 6.18 -20.55
C VAL A 4 -10.59 5.95 -20.41
N GLU A 5 -9.90 5.87 -21.54
CA GLU A 5 -8.49 6.26 -21.58
C GLU A 5 -8.44 7.74 -21.94
N GLU A 6 -8.25 8.61 -20.94
CA GLU A 6 -7.84 9.99 -21.17
C GLU A 6 -6.75 10.41 -20.18
N GLN A 7 -5.58 10.66 -20.77
CA GLN A 7 -4.50 11.57 -20.36
C GLN A 7 -3.91 11.48 -18.95
N ASN A 8 -2.76 10.78 -18.91
CA ASN A 8 -1.43 11.11 -18.39
C ASN A 8 -1.21 12.41 -17.57
N VAL A 9 -2.07 12.70 -16.61
CA VAL A 9 -1.77 13.51 -15.42
C VAL A 9 -2.09 12.62 -14.24
N ALA A 10 -1.13 12.44 -13.33
CA ALA A 10 -1.39 11.74 -12.09
C ALA A 10 -2.54 12.48 -11.38
N PRO A 11 -3.76 11.90 -11.22
CA PRO A 11 -4.84 12.58 -10.52
C PRO A 11 -4.36 13.05 -9.14
N SER A 12 -4.97 14.09 -8.56
CA SER A 12 -4.64 14.45 -7.17
C SER A 12 -4.96 13.26 -6.25
N THR A 13 -4.34 13.18 -5.06
CA THR A 13 -4.68 12.10 -4.13
C THR A 13 -6.17 12.10 -3.79
N ALA A 14 -6.76 13.29 -3.65
CA ALA A 14 -8.19 13.47 -3.44
C ALA A 14 -9.02 12.88 -4.61
N ALA A 15 -8.63 13.14 -5.86
CA ALA A 15 -9.34 12.59 -7.02
C ALA A 15 -9.26 11.05 -7.08
N ARG A 16 -8.16 10.46 -6.60
CA ARG A 16 -8.07 8.99 -6.49
C ARG A 16 -8.93 8.42 -5.38
N GLU A 17 -9.05 9.10 -4.24
CA GLU A 17 -9.93 8.67 -3.14
C GLU A 17 -11.40 8.76 -3.56
N ALA A 18 -11.79 9.84 -4.25
CA ALA A 18 -13.16 10.04 -4.75
C ALA A 18 -13.61 8.95 -5.75
N TYR A 19 -12.72 8.50 -6.65
CA TYR A 19 -13.02 7.44 -7.62
C TYR A 19 -13.57 6.16 -6.96
N PHE A 20 -13.00 5.74 -5.82
CA PHE A 20 -13.46 4.52 -5.13
C PHE A 20 -14.80 4.73 -4.43
N VAL A 21 -15.09 5.94 -3.98
CA VAL A 21 -16.38 6.30 -3.37
C VAL A 21 -17.48 6.28 -4.43
N ASP A 22 -17.25 6.92 -5.58
CA ASP A 22 -18.23 6.94 -6.68
C ASP A 22 -18.54 5.53 -7.19
N PHE A 23 -17.51 4.71 -7.35
CA PHE A 23 -17.67 3.31 -7.74
C PHE A 23 -18.48 2.52 -6.70
N ALA A 24 -18.22 2.73 -5.41
CA ALA A 24 -18.93 2.04 -4.34
C ALA A 24 -20.40 2.47 -4.24
N LEU A 25 -20.70 3.76 -4.45
CA LEU A 25 -22.09 4.26 -4.53
C LEU A 25 -22.85 3.59 -5.68
N ALA A 26 -22.24 3.50 -6.86
CA ALA A 26 -22.84 2.80 -8.00
C ALA A 26 -23.10 1.31 -7.71
N MET A 27 -22.22 0.66 -6.92
CA MET A 27 -22.43 -0.71 -6.47
C MET A 27 -23.57 -0.83 -5.45
N ARG A 28 -23.74 0.13 -4.54
CA ARG A 28 -24.82 0.11 -3.52
C ARG A 28 -26.21 0.10 -4.13
N GLU A 29 -26.40 0.69 -5.30
CA GLU A 29 -27.67 0.60 -6.01
C GLU A 29 -28.02 -0.83 -6.46
N LYS A 30 -27.05 -1.75 -6.48
CA LYS A 30 -27.19 -3.12 -6.99
C LYS A 30 -27.18 -4.17 -5.89
N VAL A 31 -26.72 -3.84 -4.67
CA VAL A 31 -26.57 -4.81 -3.58
C VAL A 31 -26.98 -4.24 -2.22
N ASN A 32 -27.61 -5.08 -1.40
CA ASN A 32 -28.02 -4.75 -0.03
C ASN A 32 -27.06 -5.31 1.04
N LEU A 33 -25.86 -5.75 0.64
CA LEU A 33 -24.86 -6.33 1.53
C LEU A 33 -23.90 -5.24 2.05
N PRO A 34 -23.37 -5.38 3.28
CA PRO A 34 -22.33 -4.48 3.77
C PRO A 34 -21.15 -4.40 2.79
N LEU A 35 -20.76 -3.19 2.41
CA LEU A 35 -19.64 -2.93 1.50
C LEU A 35 -18.42 -2.43 2.28
N MET A 36 -17.31 -3.15 2.12
CA MET A 36 -16.00 -2.64 2.51
C MET A 36 -15.34 -1.98 1.29
N VAL A 37 -15.00 -0.70 1.38
CA VAL A 37 -14.30 0.01 0.31
C VAL A 37 -12.81 0.06 0.63
N THR A 38 -12.01 -0.54 -0.25
CA THR A 38 -10.55 -0.48 -0.20
C THR A 38 -10.06 0.43 -1.32
N GLY A 39 -9.44 1.57 -0.99
CA GLY A 39 -9.15 2.56 -2.04
C GLY A 39 -8.20 3.66 -1.63
N ARG A 40 -6.90 3.33 -1.46
CA ARG A 40 -5.82 4.29 -1.13
C ARG A 40 -6.13 5.29 0.00
N PHE A 41 -7.16 5.11 0.82
CA PHE A 41 -7.53 6.03 1.88
C PHE A 41 -6.32 6.37 2.76
N ARG A 42 -6.07 7.69 2.88
CA ARG A 42 -5.04 8.26 3.74
C ARG A 42 -5.64 9.23 4.73
N THR A 43 -6.60 10.03 4.30
CA THR A 43 -7.16 11.11 5.13
C THR A 43 -8.40 10.65 5.88
N ARG A 44 -8.55 11.09 7.14
CA ARG A 44 -9.74 10.87 7.96
C ARG A 44 -10.98 11.46 7.27
N ALA A 45 -10.86 12.65 6.68
CA ALA A 45 -11.96 13.30 5.97
C ALA A 45 -12.50 12.46 4.81
N ALA A 46 -11.64 11.85 3.98
CA ALA A 46 -12.09 10.98 2.90
C ALA A 46 -12.77 9.70 3.41
N MET A 47 -12.27 9.14 4.53
CA MET A 47 -12.86 7.97 5.17
C MET A 47 -14.23 8.28 5.77
N ASP A 48 -14.36 9.40 6.50
CA ASP A 48 -15.62 9.87 7.08
C ASP A 48 -16.64 10.12 5.96
N TYR A 49 -16.25 10.84 4.90
CA TYR A 49 -17.12 11.08 3.74
C TYR A 49 -17.62 9.79 3.09
N ALA A 50 -16.74 8.79 2.93
CA ALA A 50 -17.13 7.49 2.35
C ALA A 50 -18.18 6.76 3.20
N ILE A 51 -18.11 6.88 4.53
CA ILE A 51 -19.11 6.30 5.44
C ILE A 51 -20.40 7.12 5.43
N GLU A 52 -20.32 8.43 5.61
CA GLU A 52 -21.47 9.33 5.71
C GLU A 52 -22.30 9.39 4.42
N SER A 53 -21.65 9.28 3.26
CA SER A 53 -22.33 9.18 1.96
C SER A 53 -23.02 7.84 1.72
N GLY A 54 -22.79 6.83 2.58
CA GLY A 54 -23.29 5.47 2.41
C GLY A 54 -22.53 4.66 1.35
N ALA A 55 -21.39 5.17 0.84
CA ALA A 55 -20.55 4.48 -0.11
C ALA A 55 -19.85 3.26 0.51
N ALA A 56 -19.50 3.33 1.80
CA ALA A 56 -18.84 2.28 2.54
C ALA A 56 -19.50 2.05 3.90
N ASP A 57 -19.70 0.78 4.25
CA ASP A 57 -20.01 0.37 5.62
C ASP A 57 -18.71 0.16 6.42
N VAL A 58 -17.62 -0.21 5.73
CA VAL A 58 -16.30 -0.44 6.32
C VAL A 58 -15.19 0.14 5.44
N ILE A 59 -14.22 0.80 6.05
CA ILE A 59 -13.05 1.33 5.37
C ILE A 59 -11.90 0.31 5.42
N GLY A 60 -11.41 -0.10 4.25
CA GLY A 60 -10.27 -0.98 4.12
C GLY A 60 -8.95 -0.21 3.99
N ILE A 61 -8.01 -0.46 4.91
CA ILE A 61 -6.68 0.16 4.97
C ILE A 61 -5.61 -0.95 4.92
N ALA A 62 -4.67 -0.85 3.98
CA ALA A 62 -3.63 -1.88 3.79
C ALA A 62 -2.22 -1.34 4.04
N ARG A 63 -1.63 -0.66 3.04
CA ARG A 63 -0.20 -0.28 3.03
C ARG A 63 0.32 0.44 4.31
N PRO A 64 -0.39 1.42 4.91
CA PRO A 64 0.06 2.04 6.16
C PRO A 64 0.17 1.04 7.31
N LEU A 65 -0.75 0.08 7.37
CA LEU A 65 -0.81 -0.90 8.46
C LEU A 65 0.32 -1.92 8.40
N CYS A 66 1.07 -1.98 7.29
CA CYS A 66 2.29 -2.77 7.23
C CYS A 66 3.35 -2.30 8.24
N TYR A 67 3.36 -1.01 8.62
CA TYR A 67 4.38 -0.44 9.52
C TYR A 67 3.82 0.42 10.67
N VAL A 68 2.60 0.95 10.53
CA VAL A 68 1.84 1.66 11.58
C VAL A 68 0.62 0.83 11.95
N THR A 69 0.85 -0.20 12.77
CA THR A 69 -0.17 -1.22 13.09
C THR A 69 -1.33 -0.67 13.92
N ASP A 70 -1.11 0.42 14.66
CA ASP A 70 -2.09 1.15 15.47
C ASP A 70 -2.72 2.34 14.72
N GLY A 71 -2.48 2.48 13.42
CA GLY A 71 -3.00 3.57 12.59
C GLY A 71 -4.51 3.83 12.73
N PRO A 72 -5.39 2.80 12.78
CA PRO A 72 -6.82 3.02 12.99
C PRO A 72 -7.12 3.65 14.35
N LEU A 73 -6.42 3.23 15.41
CA LEU A 73 -6.57 3.83 16.74
C LEU A 73 -6.12 5.29 16.73
N GLN A 74 -5.03 5.61 16.03
CA GLN A 74 -4.57 6.98 15.88
C GLN A 74 -5.60 7.85 15.14
N LEU A 75 -6.20 7.35 14.06
CA LEU A 75 -7.29 8.03 13.32
C LEU A 75 -8.51 8.30 14.21
N LEU A 76 -8.91 7.31 15.03
CA LEU A 76 -10.00 7.46 15.99
C LEU A 76 -9.67 8.49 17.08
N ASN A 77 -8.39 8.62 17.45
CA ASN A 77 -7.87 9.62 18.41
C ASN A 77 -7.58 10.99 17.78
N GLY A 78 -7.98 11.22 16.53
CA GLY A 78 -7.91 12.54 15.88
C GLY A 78 -6.73 12.74 14.92
N LEU A 79 -5.96 11.70 14.60
CA LEU A 79 -5.01 11.77 13.49
C LEU A 79 -5.78 12.09 12.19
N THR A 80 -5.32 13.08 11.44
CA THR A 80 -6.01 13.54 10.22
C THR A 80 -5.58 12.77 8.98
N GLU A 81 -4.37 12.23 8.96
CA GLU A 81 -3.84 11.50 7.82
C GLU A 81 -2.85 10.39 8.24
N LEU A 82 -2.97 9.22 7.61
CA LEU A 82 -2.02 8.13 7.74
C LEU A 82 -0.74 8.39 6.94
N PRO A 83 0.43 8.01 7.47
CA PRO A 83 1.70 8.29 6.82
C PRO A 83 1.88 7.53 5.49
N ARG A 84 2.67 8.13 4.60
CA ARG A 84 2.90 7.67 3.23
C ARG A 84 4.35 7.30 2.99
N LYS A 85 4.83 6.29 3.72
CA LYS A 85 6.24 5.87 3.63
C LYS A 85 6.69 5.57 2.21
N GLU A 86 5.80 5.12 1.32
CA GLU A 86 6.09 4.90 -0.10
C GLU A 86 6.66 6.12 -0.83
N GLU A 87 6.41 7.34 -0.37
CA GLU A 87 6.95 8.57 -0.97
C GLU A 87 8.44 8.77 -0.60
N ASP A 88 8.90 8.16 0.50
CA ASP A 88 10.29 8.22 0.98
C ASP A 88 11.14 7.01 0.54
N LEU A 89 10.51 5.95 0.02
CA LEU A 89 11.19 4.70 -0.30
C LEU A 89 11.77 4.74 -1.71
N ALA A 90 13.07 5.01 -1.80
CA ALA A 90 13.83 4.89 -3.05
C ALA A 90 15.12 4.09 -2.81
N LEU A 91 15.39 3.12 -3.68
CA LEU A 91 16.69 2.45 -3.72
C LEU A 91 17.73 3.34 -4.43
N ILE A 92 17.30 4.03 -5.49
CA ILE A 92 18.11 4.99 -6.23
C ILE A 92 17.70 6.40 -5.80
N PRO A 93 18.59 7.17 -5.15
CA PRO A 93 18.32 8.55 -4.76
C PRO A 93 17.85 9.40 -5.95
N SER A 94 16.99 10.38 -5.70
CA SER A 94 16.51 11.31 -6.73
C SER A 94 17.64 12.07 -7.43
N SER A 95 18.76 12.31 -6.75
CA SER A 95 19.99 12.91 -7.29
C SER A 95 20.64 12.09 -8.41
N LEU A 96 20.46 10.77 -8.41
CA LEU A 96 20.94 9.86 -9.46
C LEU A 96 19.82 9.48 -10.45
N GLY A 97 18.84 10.37 -10.62
CA GLY A 97 17.64 10.15 -11.44
C GLY A 97 17.92 9.77 -12.89
N PHE A 98 19.09 10.12 -13.46
CA PHE A 98 19.47 9.72 -14.82
C PHE A 98 19.55 8.20 -14.99
N LEU A 99 19.89 7.45 -13.93
CA LEU A 99 19.93 5.98 -13.94
C LEU A 99 18.53 5.37 -14.06
N LYS A 100 17.49 6.06 -13.56
CA LYS A 100 16.08 5.61 -13.68
C LYS A 100 15.55 5.64 -15.13
N ARG A 101 16.33 6.18 -16.08
CA ARG A 101 16.02 6.13 -17.53
C ARG A 101 16.09 4.71 -18.10
N LEU A 102 16.86 3.83 -17.46
CA LEU A 102 16.86 2.41 -17.78
C LEU A 102 15.63 1.76 -17.16
N GLN A 103 14.73 1.21 -17.98
CA GLN A 103 13.48 0.61 -17.50
C GLN A 103 13.70 -0.47 -16.43
N LEU A 104 14.80 -1.23 -16.54
CA LEU A 104 15.19 -2.23 -15.56
C LEU A 104 15.47 -1.61 -14.18
N LEU A 105 16.21 -0.49 -14.12
CA LEU A 105 16.53 0.18 -12.86
C LEU A 105 15.29 0.82 -12.22
N LYS A 106 14.37 1.34 -13.04
CA LYS A 106 13.08 1.83 -12.56
C LYS A 106 12.22 0.70 -11.99
N ALA A 107 12.20 -0.47 -12.63
CA ALA A 107 11.49 -1.64 -12.13
C ALA A 107 12.07 -2.09 -10.77
N VAL A 108 13.40 -2.19 -10.67
CA VAL A 108 14.09 -2.57 -9.43
C VAL A 108 13.79 -1.58 -8.30
N ASP A 109 13.81 -0.28 -8.55
CA ASP A 109 13.49 0.76 -7.56
C ASP A 109 12.06 0.59 -7.02
N ASN A 110 11.07 0.37 -7.91
CA ASN A 110 9.68 0.14 -7.53
C ASN A 110 9.50 -1.17 -6.74
N PHE A 111 10.13 -2.27 -7.16
CA PHE A 111 10.06 -3.54 -6.44
C PHE A 111 10.75 -3.46 -5.07
N ALA A 112 11.85 -2.72 -4.97
CA ALA A 112 12.55 -2.55 -3.71
C ALA A 112 11.69 -1.80 -2.68
N ALA A 113 10.91 -0.80 -3.12
CA ALA A 113 9.92 -0.15 -2.25
C ALA A 113 8.82 -1.11 -1.78
N ILE A 114 8.35 -2.04 -2.63
CA ILE A 114 7.39 -3.09 -2.23
C ILE A 114 8.01 -4.05 -1.20
N TYR A 115 9.26 -4.46 -1.42
CA TYR A 115 9.95 -5.39 -0.53
C TYR A 115 10.20 -4.78 0.85
N TRP A 116 10.30 -3.46 0.95
CA TRP A 116 10.29 -2.78 2.23
C TRP A 116 9.04 -3.12 3.05
N PHE A 117 7.84 -3.03 2.46
CA PHE A 117 6.60 -3.41 3.15
C PHE A 117 6.56 -4.89 3.51
N TYR A 118 7.08 -5.77 2.66
CA TYR A 118 7.17 -7.20 2.96
C TYR A 118 8.08 -7.49 4.15
N ALA A 119 9.22 -6.80 4.23
CA ALA A 119 10.11 -6.92 5.38
C ALA A 119 9.42 -6.47 6.68
N GLN A 120 8.55 -5.45 6.64
CA GLN A 120 7.76 -5.06 7.82
C GLN A 120 6.77 -6.17 8.23
N LEU A 121 6.08 -6.78 7.26
CA LEU A 121 5.18 -7.90 7.52
C LEU A 121 5.94 -9.12 8.07
N TYR A 122 7.14 -9.38 7.57
CA TYR A 122 8.02 -10.43 8.11
C TYR A 122 8.49 -10.13 9.54
N SER A 123 8.87 -8.89 9.83
CA SER A 123 9.23 -8.45 11.18
C SER A 123 8.04 -8.63 12.13
N LEU A 124 6.85 -8.20 11.71
CA LEU A 124 5.62 -8.33 12.48
C LEU A 124 5.29 -9.79 12.75
N GLY A 125 5.32 -10.64 11.73
CA GLY A 125 5.03 -12.07 11.86
C GLY A 125 6.03 -12.85 12.72
N ARG A 126 7.28 -12.39 12.84
CA ARG A 126 8.33 -13.06 13.64
C ARG A 126 8.47 -12.51 15.04
N THR A 127 8.27 -11.22 15.23
CA THR A 127 8.63 -10.51 16.48
C THR A 127 7.45 -9.77 17.11
N GLY A 128 6.32 -9.69 16.43
CA GLY A 128 5.19 -8.86 16.84
C GLY A 128 5.42 -7.35 16.70
N ARG A 129 6.56 -6.93 16.11
CA ARG A 129 6.93 -5.52 15.94
C ARG A 129 7.37 -5.24 14.50
N THR A 130 7.11 -4.03 14.04
CA THR A 130 7.61 -3.52 12.76
C THR A 130 9.04 -2.98 12.93
N ASN A 131 9.77 -2.80 11.83
CA ASN A 131 11.09 -2.15 11.82
C ASN A 131 11.14 -1.01 10.78
N PRO A 132 10.51 0.15 11.07
CA PRO A 132 10.43 1.25 10.12
C PRO A 132 11.79 1.89 9.79
N GLY A 133 12.84 1.62 10.57
CA GLY A 133 14.22 2.07 10.33
C GLY A 133 15.00 1.23 9.31
N LEU A 134 14.41 0.14 8.81
CA LEU A 134 15.07 -0.73 7.83
C LEU A 134 15.31 0.03 6.51
N SER A 135 16.51 -0.07 5.96
CA SER A 135 16.78 0.51 4.64
C SER A 135 16.12 -0.29 3.52
N VAL A 136 15.82 0.35 2.40
CA VAL A 136 15.26 -0.30 1.20
C VAL A 136 16.14 -1.47 0.73
N PHE A 137 17.46 -1.30 0.75
CA PHE A 137 18.40 -2.36 0.37
C PHE A 137 18.42 -3.52 1.37
N ALA A 138 18.37 -3.23 2.68
CA ALA A 138 18.32 -4.28 3.70
C ALA A 138 17.02 -5.09 3.59
N ALA A 139 15.89 -4.43 3.35
CA ALA A 139 14.62 -5.09 3.08
C ALA A 139 14.68 -5.96 1.83
N LEU A 140 15.27 -5.46 0.74
CA LEU A 140 15.46 -6.22 -0.49
C LEU A 140 16.21 -7.53 -0.21
N ARG A 141 17.36 -7.43 0.48
CA ARG A 141 18.18 -8.59 0.86
C ARG A 141 17.43 -9.56 1.76
N GLU A 142 16.67 -9.08 2.73
CA GLU A 142 15.89 -9.92 3.64
C GLU A 142 14.81 -10.72 2.90
N VAL A 143 14.04 -10.05 2.04
CA VAL A 143 12.93 -10.67 1.32
C VAL A 143 13.44 -11.74 0.36
N GLU A 144 14.45 -11.43 -0.45
CA GLU A 144 15.08 -12.38 -1.36
C GLU A 144 15.73 -13.56 -0.61
N GLY A 145 16.43 -13.28 0.50
CA GLY A 145 17.03 -14.32 1.33
C GLY A 145 15.99 -15.23 1.98
N THR A 146 14.84 -14.69 2.38
CA THR A 146 13.71 -15.48 2.90
C THR A 146 13.07 -16.31 1.80
N HIS A 147 12.82 -15.73 0.63
CA HIS A 147 12.26 -16.43 -0.52
C HIS A 147 13.11 -17.65 -0.93
N LYS A 148 14.43 -17.47 -1.07
CA LYS A 148 15.38 -18.56 -1.37
C LYS A 148 15.34 -19.67 -0.34
N ARG A 149 15.33 -19.33 0.97
CA ARG A 149 15.23 -20.32 2.05
C ARG A 149 13.94 -21.12 1.99
N LEU A 150 12.80 -20.47 1.73
CA LEU A 150 11.50 -21.13 1.63
C LEU A 150 11.43 -22.08 0.42
N LEU A 151 11.96 -21.67 -0.73
CA LEU A 151 12.02 -22.53 -1.92
C LEU A 151 12.92 -23.75 -1.67
N ALA A 152 14.10 -23.57 -1.07
CA ALA A 152 15.00 -24.67 -0.74
C ALA A 152 14.38 -25.64 0.28
N ALA A 153 13.62 -25.14 1.26
CA ALA A 153 12.88 -25.98 2.19
C ALA A 153 11.80 -26.80 1.49
N ARG A 154 10.99 -26.17 0.61
CA ARG A 154 9.94 -26.85 -0.17
C ARG A 154 10.50 -27.96 -1.07
N ALA A 155 11.66 -27.74 -1.68
CA ALA A 155 12.31 -28.75 -2.51
C ALA A 155 12.73 -29.99 -1.69
N ARG A 156 13.24 -29.78 -0.46
CA ARG A 156 13.60 -30.87 0.45
C ARG A 156 12.40 -31.64 0.98
N SER A 157 11.26 -30.98 1.20
CA SER A 157 10.03 -31.62 1.71
C SER A 157 9.28 -32.47 0.68
N ARG A 158 9.67 -32.40 -0.60
CA ARG A 158 9.07 -33.18 -1.70
C ARG A 158 9.88 -34.46 -2.03
N CYS A 159 10.97 -34.70 -1.31
CA CYS A 159 11.83 -35.87 -1.44
C CYS A 159 11.57 -36.82 -0.26
#